data_AF-A0A922Z5D3-F1
#
_entry.id   AF-A0A922Z5D3-F1
#
_cell.length_a   1.000
_cell.length_b   1.000
_cell.length_c   1.000
_cell.angle_alpha   90.00
_cell.angle_beta   90.00
_cell.angle_gamma   90.00
#
_symmetry.space_group_name_H-M   'P 1'
#
loop_
_entity.id
_entity.type
_entity.pdbx_description
1 polymer ?
#
loop_
_entity_poly.entity_id
_entity_poly.type
_entity_poly.pdbx_seq_one_letter_code
_entity_poly.pdbx_strand_id
1 'polypeptide(L)' 'MSKPGANGLTYAQAGVDIDAGNAMVDAIKPLVRATRRP' A
#
# COMPACT_ATOMS: atom_id res chain seq x y z
N MET A 1 16.62 30.92 3.49
CA MET A 1 15.36 30.15 3.59
C MET A 1 15.70 28.70 3.87
N SER A 2 15.75 28.29 5.14
CA SER A 2 16.02 26.92 5.54
C SER A 2 14.87 26.01 5.11
N LYS A 3 15.13 24.97 4.31
CA LYS A 3 14.16 23.89 4.07
C LYS A 3 13.97 23.17 5.42
N PRO A 4 12.76 23.11 6.00
CA PRO A 4 12.54 22.36 7.23
C PRO A 4 12.86 20.90 6.97
N GLY A 5 13.62 20.29 7.88
CA GLY A 5 14.17 18.94 7.74
C GLY A 5 13.14 17.92 7.28
N ALA A 6 13.54 17.11 6.28
CA ALA A 6 12.80 15.93 5.84
C ALA A 6 12.86 14.86 6.94
N ASN A 7 12.17 15.11 8.05
CA ASN A 7 11.94 14.13 9.11
C ASN A 7 10.83 13.19 8.64
N GLY A 8 11.22 12.18 7.86
CA GLY A 8 10.36 11.07 7.47
C GLY A 8 10.67 10.62 6.05
N LEU A 9 11.13 9.37 5.91
CA LEU A 9 11.04 8.66 4.64
C LEU A 9 9.57 8.75 4.21
N THR A 10 9.29 9.40 3.09
CA THR A 10 7.95 9.33 2.53
C THR A 10 7.63 7.86 2.24
N TYR A 11 6.35 7.47 2.29
CA TYR A 11 5.94 6.09 2.06
C TYR A 11 6.51 5.52 0.73
N ALA A 12 6.60 6.37 -0.30
CA ALA A 12 7.23 6.04 -1.58
C ALA A 12 8.76 5.89 -1.49
N GLN A 13 9.45 6.69 -0.67
CA GLN A 13 10.90 6.55 -0.44
C GLN A 13 11.27 5.29 0.34
N ALA A 14 10.33 4.69 1.07
CA ALA A 14 10.50 3.38 1.69
C ALA A 14 10.31 2.21 0.69
N GLY A 15 10.13 2.50 -0.61
CA GLY A 15 9.90 1.51 -1.65
C GLY A 15 8.50 0.92 -1.65
N VAL A 16 7.53 1.60 -1.03
CA VAL A 16 6.16 1.10 -0.95
C VAL A 16 5.28 1.70 -2.03
N ASP A 17 4.67 0.83 -2.84
CA ASP A 17 3.73 1.16 -3.91
C ASP A 17 2.29 0.79 -3.50
N ILE A 18 1.47 1.82 -3.27
CA ILE A 18 0.08 1.69 -2.84
C ILE A 18 -0.81 1.16 -3.97
N ASP A 19 -0.56 1.60 -5.20
CA ASP A 19 -1.39 1.27 -6.34
C ASP A 19 -1.19 -0.20 -6.73
N ALA A 20 0.06 -0.67 -6.71
CA ALA A 20 0.38 -2.08 -6.87
C ALA A 20 -0.30 -2.95 -5.79
N GLY A 21 -0.31 -2.48 -4.54
CA GLY A 21 -1.00 -3.16 -3.44
C GLY A 21 -2.52 -3.26 -3.65
N ASN A 22 -3.16 -2.16 -4.06
CA ASN A 22 -4.59 -2.13 -4.34
C ASN A 22 -4.97 -3.04 -5.52
N ALA A 23 -4.16 -3.03 -6.59
CA ALA A 23 -4.36 -3.92 -7.75
C ALA A 23 -4.29 -5.40 -7.35
N MET A 24 -3.34 -5.77 -6.49
CA MET A 24 -3.25 -7.13 -5.94
C MET A 24 -4.51 -7.48 -5.14
N VAL A 25 -4.96 -6.59 -4.26
CA VAL A 25 -6.17 -6.80 -3.45
C VAL A 25 -7.39 -7.03 -4.34
N ASP A 26 -7.54 -6.23 -5.39
CA ASP A 26 -8.65 -6.37 -6.35
C ASP A 26 -8.61 -7.69 -7.11
N ALA A 27 -7.41 -8.14 -7.51
CA ALA A 27 -7.24 -9.42 -8.18
C ALA A 27 -7.61 -10.62 -7.30
N ILE A 28 -7.29 -10.59 -5.99
CA ILE A 28 -7.50 -11.75 -5.09
C ILE A 28 -8.85 -11.74 -4.36
N LYS A 29 -9.56 -10.61 -4.36
CA LYS A 29 -10.88 -10.44 -3.70
C LYS A 29 -11.85 -11.62 -3.91
N PRO A 30 -12.09 -12.14 -5.13
CA PRO A 30 -13.03 -13.26 -5.31
C PRO A 30 -12.56 -14.55 -4.64
N LEU A 31 -11.26 -14.84 -4.66
CA LEU A 31 -10.68 -16.04 -4.06
C LEU A 31 -10.80 -16.00 -2.54
N VAL A 32 -10.48 -14.85 -1.93
CA VAL A 32 -10.59 -14.66 -0.47
C VAL A 32 -12.04 -14.73 0.00
N ARG A 33 -13.00 -14.22 -0.79
CA ARG A 33 -14.44 -14.31 -0.49
C ARG A 33 -14.93 -15.77 -0.43
N ALA A 34 -14.43 -16.63 -1.31
CA ALA A 34 -14.83 -18.04 -1.35
C ALA A 34 -14.45 -18.81 -0.07
N THR A 35 -13.44 -18.38 0.67
CA THR A 35 -12.94 -19.04 1.88
C THR A 35 -13.36 -18.34 3.18
N ARG A 36 -14.26 -17.35 3.11
CA ARG A 36 -14.68 -16.57 4.27
C ARG A 36 -15.50 -17.44 5.24
N ARG A 37 -15.08 -17.48 6.50
CA ARG A 37 -15.82 -18.16 7.58
C ARG A 37 -16.88 -17.20 8.17
N PRO A 38 -18.04 -17.70 8.64
CA PRO A 38 -19.11 -16.88 9.24
C PRO A 38 -18.66 -16.09 10.46
#